data_AF-A0AAE0G425-F1
#
_entry.id   AF-A0AAE0G425-F1
#
_cell.length_a   1.000
_cell.length_b   1.000
_cell.length_c   1.000
_cell.angle_alpha   90.00
_cell.angle_beta   90.00
_cell.angle_gamma   90.00
#
_symmetry.space_group_name_H-M   'P 1'
#
loop_
_entity.id
_entity.type
_entity.pdbx_description
1 polymer ?
#
loop_
_entity_poly.entity_id
_entity_poly.type
_entity_poly.pdbx_seq_one_letter_code
_entity_poly.pdbx_strand_id
1 'polypeptide(L)'
;MRSLTVAVGVVIAVAVCSKFSWETPVHFHDPRSHLPVHGDGRLPFQLVPVTPAPLQYAHQPKAASPLTISSPSPHLPDLRETELQDSVRSFDSSAEVVGCSDRSRKKPGNNCRDLYDGVLYSRSSLQRGPYAAFLQPVKEGTHAASLIELPSGALLMAWFSGTEGEAGVVVAVSSLPRDARQWTMPRVVSSAPQRSNQNPVLFHDAERDVVVLMHTSQEAGRGQGTSRVVWLTSRDSGASWTPPAAHPSFPLEDGPFLKGKILIGGPNAVGNSSEVSTEWLLPMYYTPTSGGLASHYCAMWRSDDHGATWKNESLMSWKGQFLAQPTVVRLHDGSLRAFFRDRKGAWIYWSDSTDDGRTWPEKHRRSKLPNNQSGIQAILLASGNLLMAFNNMKCGHDRCHRHPVSLALSEDEGLTWSHVRDIEFGGSHDDVMPLRTPPRYQRYSYPTLIQTRDQLIHVAFSYRKKAIKHVVVDEEWIKYGGTIGIFKGSKDHAQNVHHHELTTKHYDHHHHHEPFVIKHHERTHPTS
;
A
#
# COMPACT_ATOMS: atom_id res chain seq x y z
N MET A 1 68.08 -2.47 43.26
CA MET A 1 68.33 -1.09 42.74
C MET A 1 66.95 -0.46 42.60
N ARG A 2 66.61 0.62 43.33
CA ARG A 2 66.95 2.04 43.09
C ARG A 2 66.51 2.54 41.69
N SER A 3 65.82 3.67 41.50
CA SER A 3 64.91 4.50 42.34
C SER A 3 64.38 5.69 41.49
N LEU A 4 63.36 6.43 41.98
CA LEU A 4 62.81 7.72 41.48
C LEU A 4 61.95 7.63 40.17
N THR A 5 60.76 8.24 39.99
CA THR A 5 60.02 9.40 40.60
C THR A 5 60.55 10.77 40.09
N VAL A 6 59.78 11.71 39.50
CA VAL A 6 58.59 12.51 39.90
C VAL A 6 57.76 12.88 38.63
N ALA A 7 56.43 13.03 38.53
CA ALA A 7 55.25 13.10 39.45
C ALA A 7 54.66 14.51 39.81
N VAL A 8 53.92 15.13 38.87
CA VAL A 8 52.90 16.21 39.12
C VAL A 8 51.65 15.90 38.27
N GLY A 9 50.40 15.99 38.73
CA GLY A 9 49.86 16.25 40.06
C GLY A 9 48.43 15.69 40.22
N VAL A 10 47.91 15.64 41.45
CA VAL A 10 46.61 15.02 41.86
C VAL A 10 45.69 16.18 42.36
N VAL A 11 44.34 16.17 42.40
CA VAL A 11 43.33 15.53 43.30
C VAL A 11 41.96 16.06 42.77
N ILE A 12 40.93 15.27 42.40
CA ILE A 12 39.75 14.81 43.21
C ILE A 12 39.12 15.95 44.07
N ALA A 13 37.80 16.15 44.27
CA ALA A 13 36.54 15.87 43.55
C ALA A 13 35.40 16.65 44.29
N VAL A 14 34.11 16.28 44.10
CA VAL A 14 32.93 16.58 44.96
C VAL A 14 32.26 17.98 44.87
N ALA A 15 31.30 18.07 43.94
CA ALA A 15 29.84 18.33 44.15
C ALA A 15 29.26 19.59 44.87
N VAL A 16 27.92 19.68 44.75
CA VAL A 16 26.91 20.52 45.46
C VAL A 16 26.52 21.86 44.79
N CYS A 17 25.23 22.20 44.91
CA CYS A 17 24.56 23.32 44.24
C CYS A 17 24.23 24.49 45.18
N SER A 18 24.23 25.70 44.65
CA SER A 18 23.47 26.87 45.13
C SER A 18 23.05 27.68 43.88
N LYS A 19 21.83 28.18 43.69
CA LYS A 19 20.94 29.00 44.55
C LYS A 19 21.58 30.32 45.02
N PHE A 20 21.45 31.34 44.18
CA PHE A 20 21.01 32.68 44.60
C PHE A 20 19.82 33.10 43.72
N SER A 21 19.12 34.17 44.09
CA SER A 21 17.79 34.50 43.55
C SER A 21 17.39 35.95 43.85
N TRP A 22 16.24 36.38 43.30
CA TRP A 22 15.62 37.71 43.44
C TRP A 22 16.35 38.82 42.63
N GLU A 23 15.74 39.94 42.22
CA GLU A 23 14.41 40.50 42.54
C GLU A 23 13.82 41.35 41.36
N THR A 24 12.62 41.92 41.52
CA THR A 24 11.83 42.72 40.52
C THR A 24 12.01 44.25 40.72
N PRO A 25 11.18 45.23 40.23
CA PRO A 25 10.05 45.28 39.25
C PRO A 25 10.12 46.52 38.27
N VAL A 26 8.96 47.03 37.77
CA VAL A 26 8.65 48.42 37.24
C VAL A 26 8.96 48.71 35.74
N HIS A 27 8.10 49.34 34.91
CA HIS A 27 6.60 49.45 34.84
C HIS A 27 6.10 50.02 33.48
N PHE A 28 4.82 49.74 33.15
CA PHE A 28 3.83 50.50 32.34
C PHE A 28 4.17 51.18 30.99
N HIS A 29 3.37 50.86 29.95
CA HIS A 29 2.21 51.72 29.61
C HIS A 29 1.06 51.00 28.86
N ASP A 30 -0.18 51.42 29.13
CA ASP A 30 -1.44 51.14 28.39
C ASP A 30 -1.82 52.44 27.64
N PRO A 31 -2.53 52.37 26.49
CA PRO A 31 -3.85 53.01 26.49
C PRO A 31 -4.94 52.25 25.71
N ARG A 32 -6.16 52.26 26.28
CA ARG A 32 -7.41 51.78 25.66
C ARG A 32 -8.18 52.88 24.92
N SER A 33 -9.23 52.45 24.21
CA SER A 33 -10.51 53.13 23.88
C SER A 33 -10.82 53.13 22.37
N HIS A 34 -12.06 53.14 21.86
CA HIS A 34 -13.42 53.18 22.45
C HIS A 34 -14.37 52.18 21.73
N LEU A 35 -15.54 51.88 22.32
CA LEU A 35 -16.71 51.31 21.63
C LEU A 35 -17.67 52.44 21.16
N PRO A 36 -18.60 52.18 20.23
CA PRO A 36 -19.98 51.87 20.67
C PRO A 36 -20.65 50.70 19.91
N VAL A 37 -21.88 50.36 20.33
CA VAL A 37 -22.73 49.26 19.83
C VAL A 37 -24.13 49.80 19.46
N HIS A 38 -24.93 48.98 18.77
CA HIS A 38 -26.35 49.09 18.38
C HIS A 38 -26.61 49.42 16.89
N GLY A 39 -27.68 48.90 16.26
CA GLY A 39 -28.83 48.18 16.83
C GLY A 39 -29.48 47.13 15.91
N ASP A 40 -30.73 46.77 16.23
CA ASP A 40 -31.44 45.57 15.76
C ASP A 40 -31.83 45.52 14.26
N GLY A 41 -31.89 44.29 13.73
CA GLY A 41 -32.53 43.96 12.45
C GLY A 41 -33.13 42.55 12.50
N ARG A 42 -34.47 42.45 12.46
CA ARG A 42 -35.22 41.18 12.55
C ARG A 42 -35.74 40.72 11.17
N LEU A 43 -35.75 39.40 10.98
CA LEU A 43 -36.57 38.62 10.02
C LEU A 43 -36.23 38.79 8.51
N PRO A 44 -36.71 37.87 7.63
CA PRO A 44 -37.29 36.54 7.88
C PRO A 44 -36.53 35.38 7.18
N PHE A 45 -36.80 34.14 7.59
CA PHE A 45 -36.60 32.97 6.74
C PHE A 45 -37.71 32.90 5.67
N GLN A 46 -37.37 32.53 4.43
CA GLN A 46 -38.31 31.96 3.47
C GLN A 46 -37.79 30.61 2.97
N LEU A 47 -38.51 29.54 3.30
CA LEU A 47 -38.34 28.23 2.65
C LEU A 47 -39.19 28.23 1.38
N VAL A 48 -38.55 28.11 0.22
CA VAL A 48 -39.23 27.90 -1.06
C VAL A 48 -39.14 26.40 -1.41
N PRO A 49 -40.26 25.66 -1.45
CA PRO A 49 -40.24 24.25 -1.80
C PRO A 49 -40.08 24.09 -3.33
N VAL A 50 -38.87 23.75 -3.77
CA VAL A 50 -38.63 23.39 -5.18
C VAL A 50 -39.12 21.97 -5.42
N THR A 51 -40.21 21.84 -6.19
CA THR A 51 -40.69 20.55 -6.69
C THR A 51 -39.90 20.13 -7.94
N PRO A 52 -39.46 18.86 -8.04
CA PRO A 52 -38.77 18.38 -9.24
C PRO A 52 -39.78 18.13 -10.38
N ALA A 53 -39.71 18.93 -11.44
CA ALA A 53 -40.40 18.64 -12.70
C ALA A 53 -39.61 17.60 -13.51
N PRO A 54 -40.26 16.62 -14.17
CA PRO A 54 -39.58 15.58 -14.92
C PRO A 54 -39.07 16.10 -16.27
N LEU A 55 -37.75 16.07 -16.48
CA LEU A 55 -37.15 16.37 -17.80
C LEU A 55 -37.27 15.15 -18.72
N GLN A 56 -37.79 15.40 -19.92
CA GLN A 56 -38.01 14.40 -20.96
C GLN A 56 -36.73 14.12 -21.76
N TYR A 57 -36.52 12.86 -22.16
CA TYR A 57 -35.47 12.50 -23.12
C TYR A 57 -35.86 12.98 -24.53
N ALA A 58 -34.99 13.74 -25.19
CA ALA A 58 -35.18 14.12 -26.60
C ALA A 58 -33.85 14.31 -27.38
N HIS A 59 -33.79 13.66 -28.55
CA HIS A 59 -32.92 13.89 -29.71
C HIS A 59 -31.40 13.61 -29.66
N GLN A 60 -30.99 12.75 -30.60
CA GLN A 60 -29.63 12.59 -31.12
C GLN A 60 -29.27 13.74 -32.10
N PRO A 61 -27.98 14.13 -32.20
CA PRO A 61 -27.42 14.76 -33.39
C PRO A 61 -27.16 13.73 -34.52
N LYS A 62 -27.21 14.16 -35.78
CA LYS A 62 -26.92 13.33 -36.96
C LYS A 62 -25.44 13.30 -37.31
N ALA A 63 -25.01 12.26 -38.03
CA ALA A 63 -23.67 12.17 -38.60
C ALA A 63 -23.41 13.23 -39.69
N ALA A 64 -22.14 13.60 -39.87
CA ALA A 64 -21.64 14.43 -40.97
C ALA A 64 -20.53 13.67 -41.74
N SER A 65 -20.49 13.83 -43.06
CA SER A 65 -19.52 13.18 -43.94
C SER A 65 -18.25 14.03 -44.13
N PRO A 66 -17.09 13.43 -44.47
CA PRO A 66 -15.80 14.13 -44.42
C PRO A 66 -15.57 15.11 -45.58
N LEU A 67 -14.86 16.20 -45.31
CA LEU A 67 -14.32 17.13 -46.32
C LEU A 67 -12.93 16.70 -46.78
N THR A 68 -12.70 16.76 -48.09
CA THR A 68 -11.40 16.50 -48.73
C THR A 68 -10.61 17.80 -48.86
N ILE A 69 -9.33 17.80 -48.47
CA ILE A 69 -8.38 18.89 -48.75
C ILE A 69 -7.06 18.28 -49.25
N SER A 70 -6.45 18.90 -50.25
CA SER A 70 -5.28 18.41 -50.98
C SER A 70 -3.93 18.80 -50.35
N SER A 71 -2.90 18.01 -50.68
CA SER A 71 -1.49 18.15 -50.29
C SER A 71 -0.78 19.40 -50.87
N PRO A 72 0.44 19.74 -50.40
CA PRO A 72 1.63 19.13 -51.01
C PRO A 72 2.73 18.67 -50.02
N SER A 73 3.54 17.70 -50.45
CA SER A 73 4.74 17.22 -49.73
C SER A 73 6.03 17.79 -50.33
N PRO A 74 7.11 17.98 -49.54
CA PRO A 74 8.48 17.99 -50.05
C PRO A 74 9.07 16.57 -50.08
N HIS A 75 10.02 16.32 -50.99
CA HIS A 75 10.63 15.01 -51.20
C HIS A 75 11.75 14.68 -50.21
N LEU A 76 11.91 13.38 -49.91
CA LEU A 76 13.18 12.75 -49.52
C LEU A 76 13.49 11.61 -50.50
N PRO A 77 14.77 11.33 -50.79
CA PRO A 77 15.16 10.42 -51.87
C PRO A 77 15.03 8.95 -51.50
N ASP A 78 14.72 8.15 -52.51
CA ASP A 78 14.61 6.68 -52.46
C ASP A 78 16.01 6.03 -52.42
N LEU A 79 16.23 5.11 -51.48
CA LEU A 79 17.47 4.32 -51.35
C LEU A 79 17.12 2.84 -51.16
N ARG A 80 17.83 1.99 -51.92
CA ARG A 80 17.39 0.65 -52.31
C ARG A 80 17.49 -0.39 -51.20
N GLU A 81 16.62 -1.40 -51.31
CA GLU A 81 16.74 -2.68 -50.60
C GLU A 81 18.07 -3.38 -50.90
N THR A 82 19.03 -3.27 -49.99
CA THR A 82 20.14 -4.22 -49.77
C THR A 82 20.71 -3.99 -48.36
N GLU A 83 21.39 -5.00 -47.79
CA GLU A 83 22.11 -4.91 -46.50
C GLU A 83 21.27 -4.60 -45.24
N LEU A 84 20.25 -5.44 -44.97
CA LEU A 84 19.68 -5.54 -43.60
C LEU A 84 19.38 -7.00 -43.16
N GLN A 85 20.30 -7.91 -43.49
CA GLN A 85 20.35 -9.28 -42.96
C GLN A 85 21.67 -9.54 -42.21
N ASP A 86 21.88 -8.87 -41.06
CA ASP A 86 22.74 -9.39 -39.98
C ASP A 86 22.70 -8.54 -38.69
N SER A 87 21.56 -8.55 -37.98
CA SER A 87 21.53 -8.08 -36.57
C SER A 87 20.36 -8.59 -35.72
N VAL A 88 19.55 -9.55 -36.19
CA VAL A 88 18.58 -10.27 -35.35
C VAL A 88 19.31 -11.29 -34.47
N ARG A 89 20.08 -10.81 -33.49
CA ARG A 89 20.58 -11.66 -32.41
C ARG A 89 19.38 -12.06 -31.56
N SER A 90 19.10 -13.36 -31.54
CA SER A 90 18.11 -13.98 -30.66
C SER A 90 18.30 -13.50 -29.22
N PHE A 91 17.23 -13.01 -28.61
CA PHE A 91 17.18 -12.82 -27.15
C PHE A 91 17.24 -14.20 -26.50
N ASP A 92 18.43 -14.58 -26.06
CA ASP A 92 18.64 -15.81 -25.31
C ASP A 92 17.89 -15.72 -23.97
N SER A 93 16.88 -16.57 -23.82
CA SER A 93 16.00 -16.59 -22.65
C SER A 93 16.56 -17.44 -21.49
N SER A 94 17.84 -17.84 -21.52
CA SER A 94 18.51 -18.66 -20.50
C SER A 94 18.84 -17.91 -19.19
N ALA A 95 17.89 -17.14 -18.68
CA ALA A 95 17.91 -16.72 -17.28
C ALA A 95 17.62 -17.95 -16.39
N GLU A 96 18.68 -18.64 -15.93
CA GLU A 96 18.55 -19.82 -15.06
C GLU A 96 17.71 -19.51 -13.81
N VAL A 97 16.53 -20.12 -13.72
CA VAL A 97 15.64 -20.01 -12.56
C VAL A 97 16.31 -20.69 -11.37
N VAL A 98 16.70 -19.92 -10.35
CA VAL A 98 17.43 -20.38 -9.16
C VAL A 98 16.55 -21.30 -8.30
N GLY A 99 16.49 -22.58 -8.67
CA GLY A 99 15.85 -23.62 -7.87
C GLY A 99 16.65 -23.90 -6.59
N CYS A 100 15.99 -23.95 -5.44
CA CYS A 100 16.65 -24.20 -4.15
C CYS A 100 17.43 -25.52 -4.12
N SER A 101 18.75 -25.45 -4.24
CA SER A 101 19.66 -26.60 -4.32
C SER A 101 20.24 -27.00 -2.96
N ASP A 102 19.41 -27.41 -2.00
CA ASP A 102 19.90 -28.11 -0.80
C ASP A 102 20.24 -29.56 -1.18
N ARG A 103 21.50 -29.83 -1.53
CA ARG A 103 22.01 -31.18 -1.82
C ARG A 103 22.24 -32.00 -0.54
N SER A 104 21.31 -31.99 0.42
CA SER A 104 21.39 -32.83 1.63
C SER A 104 20.14 -33.69 1.90
N ARG A 105 20.29 -35.00 1.65
CA ARG A 105 19.38 -36.11 2.03
C ARG A 105 17.94 -36.04 1.49
N LYS A 106 17.69 -36.77 0.39
CA LYS A 106 16.34 -37.12 -0.07
C LYS A 106 15.55 -37.84 1.04
N LYS A 107 14.48 -37.21 1.54
CA LYS A 107 13.24 -37.90 1.91
C LYS A 107 12.19 -37.56 0.83
N PRO A 108 11.46 -38.54 0.26
CA PRO A 108 10.33 -38.22 -0.60
C PRO A 108 9.20 -37.57 0.24
N GLY A 109 8.48 -36.60 -0.34
CA GLY A 109 7.24 -36.06 0.23
C GLY A 109 7.27 -34.64 0.81
N ASN A 110 8.35 -33.85 0.65
CA ASN A 110 8.35 -32.41 0.98
C ASN A 110 9.45 -31.68 0.19
N ASN A 111 9.15 -31.16 -1.00
CA ASN A 111 10.07 -30.28 -1.74
C ASN A 111 9.65 -28.82 -1.58
N CYS A 112 10.59 -27.92 -1.26
CA CYS A 112 10.30 -26.49 -1.18
C CYS A 112 9.95 -25.83 -2.53
N ARG A 113 9.94 -26.60 -3.63
CA ARG A 113 9.43 -26.17 -4.95
C ARG A 113 7.90 -26.06 -4.96
N ASP A 114 7.23 -26.81 -4.09
CA ASP A 114 5.79 -27.06 -4.19
C ASP A 114 4.93 -25.93 -3.58
N LEU A 115 5.55 -24.91 -2.96
CA LEU A 115 4.84 -23.76 -2.36
C LEU A 115 4.83 -22.50 -3.25
N TYR A 116 5.83 -22.31 -4.10
CA TYR A 116 5.98 -21.13 -4.95
C TYR A 116 5.44 -21.43 -6.36
N ASP A 117 4.16 -21.73 -6.45
CA ASP A 117 3.47 -22.10 -7.68
C ASP A 117 2.44 -21.05 -8.15
N GLY A 118 2.17 -20.03 -7.31
CA GLY A 118 1.14 -19.03 -7.55
C GLY A 118 -0.30 -19.53 -7.36
N VAL A 119 -0.54 -20.73 -6.82
CA VAL A 119 -1.89 -21.29 -6.64
C VAL A 119 -2.57 -20.73 -5.39
N LEU A 120 -3.86 -20.43 -5.48
CA LEU A 120 -4.72 -20.01 -4.36
C LEU A 120 -5.25 -21.22 -3.59
N TYR A 121 -4.57 -21.52 -2.49
CA TYR A 121 -4.94 -22.55 -1.53
C TYR A 121 -5.97 -22.01 -0.53
N SER A 122 -7.07 -22.73 -0.27
CA SER A 122 -7.90 -22.44 0.91
C SER A 122 -7.16 -22.87 2.17
N ARG A 123 -7.14 -22.01 3.19
CA ARG A 123 -6.52 -22.30 4.48
C ARG A 123 -7.51 -22.84 5.54
N SER A 124 -8.76 -23.10 5.16
CA SER A 124 -9.73 -23.79 6.02
C SER A 124 -10.72 -24.63 5.20
N SER A 125 -11.47 -25.50 5.89
CA SER A 125 -12.58 -26.28 5.31
C SER A 125 -13.86 -25.48 5.07
N LEU A 126 -13.93 -24.23 5.55
CA LEU A 126 -15.07 -23.33 5.32
C LEU A 126 -14.89 -22.61 3.98
N GLN A 127 -15.97 -22.46 3.21
CA GLN A 127 -15.91 -21.83 1.87
C GLN A 127 -15.51 -20.34 1.90
N ARG A 128 -15.68 -19.66 3.05
CA ARG A 128 -15.17 -18.31 3.35
C ARG A 128 -13.88 -18.33 4.20
N GLY A 129 -13.05 -19.36 4.01
CA GLY A 129 -11.69 -19.40 4.57
C GLY A 129 -10.78 -18.37 3.91
N PRO A 130 -9.69 -17.94 4.56
CA PRO A 130 -8.72 -17.08 3.92
C PRO A 130 -7.96 -17.90 2.88
N TYR A 131 -7.96 -17.45 1.62
CA TYR A 131 -7.15 -18.08 0.57
C TYR A 131 -5.74 -17.50 0.59
N ALA A 132 -4.73 -18.28 0.23
CA ALA A 132 -3.35 -17.80 0.14
C ALA A 132 -2.62 -18.39 -1.07
N ALA A 133 -1.79 -17.57 -1.71
CA ALA A 133 -0.86 -17.95 -2.77
C ALA A 133 0.53 -17.39 -2.48
N PHE A 134 1.58 -18.05 -2.98
CA PHE A 134 2.95 -17.51 -2.93
C PHE A 134 3.47 -17.39 -4.36
N LEU A 135 3.73 -16.15 -4.78
CA LEU A 135 4.17 -15.84 -6.14
C LEU A 135 5.66 -16.16 -6.30
N GLN A 136 6.03 -16.65 -7.49
CA GLN A 136 7.39 -17.07 -7.79
C GLN A 136 8.40 -15.91 -7.73
N PRO A 137 9.57 -16.09 -7.09
CA PRO A 137 10.68 -15.17 -7.22
C PRO A 137 11.27 -15.23 -8.63
N VAL A 138 11.57 -14.07 -9.21
CA VAL A 138 12.34 -13.97 -10.48
C VAL A 138 13.85 -14.04 -10.20
N LYS A 139 14.28 -13.50 -9.05
CA LYS A 139 15.63 -13.54 -8.50
C LYS A 139 15.56 -13.75 -6.99
N GLU A 140 16.69 -14.10 -6.36
CA GLU A 140 16.79 -13.98 -4.91
C GLU A 140 16.59 -12.52 -4.46
N GLY A 141 15.87 -12.34 -3.35
CA GLY A 141 15.27 -11.05 -3.01
C GLY A 141 13.98 -10.81 -3.80
N THR A 142 12.88 -10.64 -3.08
CA THR A 142 11.56 -10.28 -3.63
C THR A 142 10.84 -9.41 -2.61
N HIS A 143 10.45 -8.19 -3.00
CA HIS A 143 9.98 -7.16 -2.05
C HIS A 143 9.04 -6.11 -2.66
N ALA A 144 8.32 -5.40 -1.79
CA ALA A 144 7.47 -4.24 -2.08
C ALA A 144 6.47 -4.45 -3.23
N ALA A 145 5.45 -5.28 -2.96
CA ALA A 145 4.36 -5.49 -3.90
C ALA A 145 3.44 -4.27 -4.03
N SER A 146 2.80 -4.17 -5.21
CA SER A 146 1.64 -3.33 -5.52
C SER A 146 0.64 -4.16 -6.32
N LEU A 147 -0.66 -3.93 -6.11
CA LEU A 147 -1.75 -4.78 -6.59
C LEU A 147 -2.94 -3.91 -7.03
N ILE A 148 -3.57 -4.28 -8.15
CA ILE A 148 -4.82 -3.69 -8.68
C ILE A 148 -5.76 -4.77 -9.23
N GLU A 149 -7.06 -4.45 -9.28
CA GLU A 149 -8.04 -5.13 -10.14
C GLU A 149 -8.13 -4.37 -11.47
N LEU A 150 -8.26 -5.09 -12.58
CA LEU A 150 -8.43 -4.55 -13.93
C LEU A 150 -9.92 -4.47 -14.32
N PRO A 151 -10.31 -3.75 -15.40
CA PRO A 151 -11.70 -3.75 -15.89
C PRO A 151 -12.29 -5.14 -16.17
N SER A 152 -11.45 -6.10 -16.55
CA SER A 152 -11.82 -7.50 -16.80
C SER A 152 -12.12 -8.34 -15.55
N GLY A 153 -11.88 -7.81 -14.34
CA GLY A 153 -11.92 -8.56 -13.08
C GLY A 153 -10.69 -9.46 -12.86
N ALA A 154 -9.70 -9.41 -13.75
CA ALA A 154 -8.39 -10.00 -13.50
C ALA A 154 -7.58 -9.11 -12.52
N LEU A 155 -6.70 -9.71 -11.73
CA LEU A 155 -5.78 -8.97 -10.87
C LEU A 155 -4.41 -8.83 -11.55
N LEU A 156 -3.75 -7.71 -11.31
CA LEU A 156 -2.36 -7.49 -11.74
C LEU A 156 -1.52 -7.08 -10.53
N MET A 157 -0.41 -7.79 -10.31
CA MET A 157 0.53 -7.54 -9.23
C MET A 157 1.92 -7.23 -9.79
N ALA A 158 2.57 -6.19 -9.26
CA ALA A 158 3.97 -5.86 -9.54
C ALA A 158 4.79 -5.91 -8.25
N TRP A 159 6.06 -6.30 -8.34
CA TRP A 159 7.04 -6.26 -7.24
C TRP A 159 8.45 -6.09 -7.78
N PHE A 160 9.42 -5.79 -6.90
CA PHE A 160 10.83 -5.82 -7.29
C PHE A 160 11.55 -7.09 -6.82
N SER A 161 12.54 -7.54 -7.60
CA SER A 161 13.29 -8.77 -7.35
C SER A 161 14.79 -8.60 -7.63
N GLY A 162 15.62 -9.11 -6.72
CA GLY A 162 17.04 -8.79 -6.55
C GLY A 162 17.35 -8.15 -5.19
N THR A 163 18.64 -7.94 -4.90
CA THR A 163 19.11 -7.31 -3.66
C THR A 163 18.91 -5.79 -3.66
N GLU A 164 17.99 -5.30 -2.83
CA GLU A 164 17.70 -3.87 -2.63
C GLU A 164 18.97 -3.03 -2.42
N GLY A 165 19.25 -2.10 -3.34
CA GLY A 165 20.43 -1.24 -3.35
C GLY A 165 21.48 -1.62 -4.41
N GLU A 166 21.48 -2.86 -4.87
CA GLU A 166 22.49 -3.41 -5.79
C GLU A 166 22.11 -3.28 -7.28
N ALA A 167 23.07 -3.60 -8.13
CA ALA A 167 22.91 -3.66 -9.59
C ALA A 167 21.93 -4.77 -10.03
N GLY A 168 21.22 -4.52 -11.13
CA GLY A 168 20.40 -5.52 -11.81
C GLY A 168 19.14 -5.96 -11.07
N VAL A 169 18.66 -5.20 -10.09
CA VAL A 169 17.32 -5.41 -9.50
C VAL A 169 16.25 -5.04 -10.52
N VAL A 170 15.26 -5.91 -10.69
CA VAL A 170 14.22 -5.80 -11.72
C VAL A 170 12.85 -5.57 -11.10
N VAL A 171 11.94 -4.93 -11.84
CA VAL A 171 10.49 -5.01 -11.58
C VAL A 171 9.90 -6.11 -12.45
N ALA A 172 9.09 -6.96 -11.83
CA ALA A 172 8.33 -8.00 -12.49
C ALA A 172 6.83 -7.83 -12.21
N VAL A 173 6.01 -8.35 -13.13
CA VAL A 173 4.56 -8.46 -12.99
C VAL A 173 4.08 -9.90 -13.11
N SER A 174 2.95 -10.20 -12.47
CA SER A 174 2.15 -11.40 -12.71
C SER A 174 0.68 -11.03 -12.66
N SER A 175 -0.15 -11.81 -13.36
CA SER A 175 -1.60 -11.63 -13.43
C SER A 175 -2.31 -12.84 -12.83
N LEU A 176 -3.45 -12.61 -12.17
CA LEU A 176 -4.42 -13.65 -11.86
C LEU A 176 -5.63 -13.39 -12.78
N PRO A 177 -5.84 -14.21 -13.83
CA PRO A 177 -7.02 -14.09 -14.67
C PRO A 177 -8.30 -14.20 -13.82
N ARG A 178 -9.36 -13.51 -14.24
CA ARG A 178 -10.65 -13.59 -13.56
C ARG A 178 -11.10 -15.04 -13.42
N ASP A 179 -11.67 -15.39 -12.26
CA ASP A 179 -12.16 -16.72 -11.90
C ASP A 179 -11.08 -17.86 -11.87
N ALA A 180 -9.82 -17.55 -12.19
CA ALA A 180 -8.71 -18.49 -12.09
C ALA A 180 -8.17 -18.64 -10.66
N ARG A 181 -7.53 -19.77 -10.39
CA ARG A 181 -6.90 -20.07 -9.08
C ARG A 181 -5.38 -20.06 -9.10
N GLN A 182 -4.74 -19.60 -10.17
CA GLN A 182 -3.28 -19.58 -10.28
C GLN A 182 -2.78 -18.29 -10.93
N TRP A 183 -1.84 -17.62 -10.26
CA TRP A 183 -1.08 -16.49 -10.79
C TRP A 183 -0.17 -16.96 -11.94
N THR A 184 -0.12 -16.19 -13.03
CA THR A 184 0.74 -16.49 -14.18
C THR A 184 2.23 -16.45 -13.82
N MET A 185 3.06 -17.14 -14.60
CA MET A 185 4.53 -17.01 -14.52
C MET A 185 4.93 -15.51 -14.53
N PRO A 186 5.82 -15.08 -13.61
CA PRO A 186 6.19 -13.67 -13.51
C PRO A 186 7.06 -13.23 -14.69
N ARG A 187 6.76 -12.06 -15.26
CA ARG A 187 7.49 -11.45 -16.38
C ARG A 187 8.21 -10.18 -15.93
N VAL A 188 9.48 -10.04 -16.28
CA VAL A 188 10.22 -8.79 -16.08
C VAL A 188 9.67 -7.72 -17.04
N VAL A 189 9.41 -6.53 -16.49
CA VAL A 189 8.90 -5.37 -17.26
C VAL A 189 9.83 -4.17 -17.17
N SER A 190 10.71 -4.09 -16.16
CA SER A 190 11.72 -3.04 -16.07
C SER A 190 13.01 -3.51 -15.43
N SER A 191 14.11 -3.34 -16.15
CA SER A 191 15.47 -3.72 -15.73
C SER A 191 16.48 -2.70 -16.26
N ALA A 192 17.41 -2.28 -15.41
CA ALA A 192 18.53 -1.42 -15.81
C ALA A 192 19.82 -1.96 -15.15
N PRO A 193 20.82 -2.46 -15.89
CA PRO A 193 21.93 -3.21 -15.30
C PRO A 193 22.67 -2.48 -14.17
N GLN A 194 22.97 -1.19 -14.32
CA GLN A 194 23.72 -0.38 -13.35
C GLN A 194 22.84 0.30 -12.27
N ARG A 195 21.56 -0.10 -12.16
CA ARG A 195 20.60 0.52 -11.24
C ARG A 195 19.83 -0.54 -10.44
N SER A 196 19.21 -0.08 -9.36
CA SER A 196 18.36 -0.87 -8.48
C SER A 196 16.92 -0.40 -8.62
N ASN A 197 16.09 -1.12 -9.38
CA ASN A 197 14.67 -0.79 -9.57
C ASN A 197 13.85 -1.30 -8.37
N GLN A 198 13.05 -0.44 -7.74
CA GLN A 198 12.42 -0.67 -6.44
C GLN A 198 11.01 -0.05 -6.36
N ASN A 199 10.21 -0.49 -5.38
CA ASN A 199 8.87 0.01 -5.05
C ASN A 199 7.97 0.37 -6.27
N PRO A 200 7.54 -0.61 -7.08
CA PRO A 200 6.52 -0.36 -8.09
C PRO A 200 5.19 0.05 -7.46
N VAL A 201 4.44 0.88 -8.20
CA VAL A 201 3.08 1.33 -7.92
C VAL A 201 2.28 1.13 -9.21
N LEU A 202 1.25 0.28 -9.15
CA LEU A 202 0.29 0.05 -10.21
C LEU A 202 -0.97 0.89 -10.01
N PHE A 203 -1.50 1.41 -11.11
CA PHE A 203 -2.85 1.96 -11.21
C PHE A 203 -3.40 1.80 -12.64
N HIS A 204 -4.69 2.08 -12.83
CA HIS A 204 -5.37 2.05 -14.11
C HIS A 204 -5.97 3.43 -14.39
N ASP A 205 -5.60 4.03 -15.51
CA ASP A 205 -6.26 5.19 -16.11
C ASP A 205 -7.52 4.69 -16.83
N ALA A 206 -8.66 4.84 -16.16
CA ALA A 206 -9.95 4.38 -16.68
C ALA A 206 -10.49 5.24 -17.83
N GLU A 207 -10.00 6.46 -18.02
CA GLU A 207 -10.42 7.35 -19.11
C GLU A 207 -9.71 7.02 -20.43
N ARG A 208 -8.44 6.58 -20.36
CA ARG A 208 -7.64 6.19 -21.54
C ARG A 208 -7.52 4.67 -21.76
N ASP A 209 -8.10 3.88 -20.87
CA ASP A 209 -7.89 2.43 -20.69
C ASP A 209 -6.40 2.03 -20.73
N VAL A 210 -5.61 2.61 -19.82
CA VAL A 210 -4.17 2.37 -19.72
C VAL A 210 -3.80 1.88 -18.33
N VAL A 211 -3.10 0.75 -18.25
CA VAL A 211 -2.43 0.35 -17.01
C VAL A 211 -1.10 1.09 -16.92
N VAL A 212 -0.86 1.79 -15.83
CA VAL A 212 0.37 2.54 -15.59
C VAL A 212 1.14 1.90 -14.44
N LEU A 213 2.45 1.72 -14.64
CA LEU A 213 3.38 1.27 -13.62
C LEU A 213 4.47 2.34 -13.45
N MET A 214 4.48 2.99 -12.30
CA MET A 214 5.55 3.88 -11.87
C MET A 214 6.40 3.16 -10.82
N HIS A 215 7.72 3.28 -10.85
CA HIS A 215 8.61 2.71 -9.85
C HIS A 215 9.82 3.60 -9.60
N THR A 216 10.53 3.36 -8.50
CA THR A 216 11.79 4.07 -8.19
C THR A 216 12.99 3.34 -8.80
N SER A 217 14.04 4.06 -9.16
CA SER A 217 15.30 3.48 -9.64
C SER A 217 16.50 4.26 -9.11
N GLN A 218 17.24 3.73 -8.14
CA GLN A 218 18.50 4.31 -7.63
C GLN A 218 19.72 3.76 -8.40
N GLU A 219 20.87 4.40 -8.27
CA GLU A 219 22.13 3.83 -8.73
C GLU A 219 22.60 2.71 -7.80
N ALA A 220 23.22 1.70 -8.40
CA ALA A 220 23.79 0.57 -7.66
C ALA A 220 24.91 1.05 -6.73
N GLY A 221 24.84 0.70 -5.45
CA GLY A 221 25.86 1.02 -4.44
C GLY A 221 26.02 2.51 -4.08
N ARG A 222 25.37 3.45 -4.77
CA ARG A 222 25.46 4.91 -4.49
C ARG A 222 24.45 5.41 -3.46
N GLY A 223 23.49 4.57 -3.06
CA GLY A 223 22.50 4.90 -2.04
C GLY A 223 21.24 5.61 -2.58
N GLN A 224 20.24 5.73 -1.71
CA GLN A 224 18.86 6.06 -2.09
C GLN A 224 18.70 7.51 -2.63
N GLY A 225 19.57 8.44 -2.26
CA GLY A 225 19.56 9.83 -2.78
C GLY A 225 19.80 9.98 -4.29
N THR A 226 20.31 8.93 -4.96
CA THR A 226 20.47 8.87 -6.43
C THR A 226 19.23 8.36 -7.18
N SER A 227 18.10 8.24 -6.49
CA SER A 227 16.87 7.71 -7.08
C SER A 227 16.20 8.67 -8.04
N ARG A 228 15.56 8.09 -9.05
CA ARG A 228 14.66 8.78 -9.99
C ARG A 228 13.35 8.00 -10.10
N VAL A 229 12.27 8.69 -10.44
CA VAL A 229 11.02 8.04 -10.87
C VAL A 229 11.19 7.50 -12.29
N VAL A 230 10.75 6.26 -12.50
CA VAL A 230 10.70 5.58 -13.80
C VAL A 230 9.26 5.15 -14.06
N TRP A 231 8.79 5.28 -15.29
CA TRP A 231 7.43 4.90 -15.67
C TRP A 231 7.39 4.08 -16.96
N LEU A 232 6.34 3.28 -17.07
CA LEU A 232 5.97 2.48 -18.24
C LEU A 232 4.45 2.24 -18.23
N THR A 233 3.89 2.03 -19.41
CA THR A 233 2.43 1.89 -19.61
C THR A 233 2.09 0.65 -20.45
N SER A 234 0.88 0.13 -20.28
CA SER A 234 0.33 -0.99 -21.03
C SER A 234 -1.08 -0.66 -21.52
N ARG A 235 -1.38 -1.04 -22.77
CA ARG A 235 -2.70 -0.91 -23.41
C ARG A 235 -3.40 -2.26 -23.63
N ASP A 236 -2.88 -3.30 -22.99
CA ASP A 236 -3.28 -4.70 -23.19
C ASP A 236 -3.36 -5.45 -21.85
N SER A 237 -3.89 -4.78 -20.81
CA SER A 237 -4.09 -5.34 -19.46
C SER A 237 -2.81 -5.89 -18.79
N GLY A 238 -1.64 -5.38 -19.16
CA GLY A 238 -0.32 -5.75 -18.62
C GLY A 238 0.43 -6.83 -19.41
N ALA A 239 -0.06 -7.24 -20.59
CA ALA A 239 0.57 -8.28 -21.41
C ALA A 239 1.82 -7.79 -22.17
N SER A 240 1.91 -6.50 -22.50
CA SER A 240 3.09 -5.82 -23.03
C SER A 240 3.19 -4.40 -22.43
N TRP A 241 4.38 -3.81 -22.51
CA TRP A 241 4.69 -2.54 -21.83
C TRP A 241 5.58 -1.66 -22.71
N THR A 242 5.41 -0.34 -22.60
CA THR A 242 6.34 0.62 -23.20
C THR A 242 7.73 0.51 -22.56
N PRO A 243 8.83 0.84 -23.28
CA PRO A 243 10.17 0.91 -22.69
C PRO A 243 10.21 1.75 -21.41
N PRO A 244 10.84 1.28 -20.32
CA PRO A 244 10.96 2.03 -19.06
C PRO A 244 11.74 3.34 -19.23
N ALA A 245 11.09 4.48 -19.03
CA ALA A 245 11.69 5.81 -19.15
C ALA A 245 11.82 6.49 -17.78
N ALA A 246 12.85 7.30 -17.58
CA ALA A 246 12.87 8.23 -16.44
C ALA A 246 11.80 9.31 -16.66
N HIS A 247 11.01 9.62 -15.63
CA HIS A 247 9.93 10.59 -15.77
C HIS A 247 10.45 12.02 -15.55
N PRO A 248 10.31 12.95 -16.52
CA PRO A 248 11.05 14.23 -16.53
C PRO A 248 10.62 15.24 -15.45
N SER A 249 9.38 15.18 -14.98
CA SER A 249 8.86 16.14 -13.98
C SER A 249 9.44 16.01 -12.56
N PHE A 250 10.06 14.88 -12.23
CA PHE A 250 10.60 14.65 -10.88
C PHE A 250 12.09 14.98 -10.83
N PRO A 251 12.60 15.53 -9.72
CA PRO A 251 14.03 15.79 -9.57
C PRO A 251 14.84 14.50 -9.71
N LEU A 252 16.00 14.59 -10.35
CA LEU A 252 16.97 13.48 -10.46
C LEU A 252 17.85 13.35 -9.19
N GLU A 253 17.67 14.26 -8.23
CA GLU A 253 18.40 14.39 -6.96
C GLU A 253 17.41 14.54 -5.78
N ASP A 254 17.90 14.66 -4.55
CA ASP A 254 17.17 14.58 -3.25
C ASP A 254 16.43 13.24 -2.98
N GLY A 255 16.36 12.36 -3.99
CA GLY A 255 16.01 10.95 -3.88
C GLY A 255 14.51 10.63 -3.78
N PRO A 256 13.71 10.91 -4.82
CA PRO A 256 12.28 10.57 -4.88
C PRO A 256 12.00 9.05 -4.85
N PHE A 257 11.26 8.62 -3.82
CA PHE A 257 10.76 7.25 -3.67
C PHE A 257 9.23 7.15 -3.66
N LEU A 258 8.73 6.13 -4.37
CA LEU A 258 7.32 5.74 -4.37
C LEU A 258 7.05 4.66 -3.29
N LYS A 259 5.79 4.52 -2.85
CA LYS A 259 5.22 3.29 -2.20
C LYS A 259 3.69 3.36 -2.00
N GLY A 260 3.14 4.58 -1.84
CA GLY A 260 1.70 4.79 -1.73
C GLY A 260 0.97 4.40 -3.01
N LYS A 261 -0.36 4.25 -2.93
CA LYS A 261 -1.20 4.22 -4.15
C LYS A 261 -1.37 5.66 -4.65
N ILE A 262 -1.50 5.82 -5.96
CA ILE A 262 -2.03 7.05 -6.55
C ILE A 262 -3.53 7.09 -6.29
N LEU A 263 -4.05 8.27 -5.95
CA LEU A 263 -5.48 8.54 -5.94
C LEU A 263 -5.83 9.20 -7.27
N ILE A 264 -6.90 8.75 -7.92
CA ILE A 264 -7.38 9.33 -9.17
C ILE A 264 -8.69 10.04 -8.83
N GLY A 265 -8.65 11.37 -8.77
CA GLY A 265 -9.84 12.19 -8.63
C GLY A 265 -10.66 11.99 -7.35
N GLY A 266 -11.97 12.20 -7.48
CA GLY A 266 -12.96 12.08 -6.41
C GLY A 266 -13.60 13.42 -6.02
N PRO A 267 -14.58 13.41 -5.09
CA PRO A 267 -15.25 14.63 -4.62
C PRO A 267 -14.24 15.61 -4.02
N ASN A 268 -14.31 16.86 -4.47
CA ASN A 268 -13.41 17.92 -4.04
C ASN A 268 -13.82 18.48 -2.65
N ALA A 269 -12.96 18.33 -1.65
CA ALA A 269 -13.17 18.89 -0.31
C ALA A 269 -13.29 20.43 -0.31
N VAL A 270 -12.79 21.11 -1.34
CA VAL A 270 -12.80 22.56 -1.43
C VAL A 270 -14.22 23.09 -1.70
N GLY A 271 -14.68 23.97 -0.81
CA GLY A 271 -15.82 24.86 -1.06
C GLY A 271 -17.20 24.22 -1.05
N ASN A 272 -17.35 22.99 -0.53
CA ASN A 272 -18.61 22.23 -0.57
C ASN A 272 -19.14 22.05 -2.01
N SER A 273 -18.21 21.88 -2.96
CA SER A 273 -18.50 21.75 -4.39
C SER A 273 -18.93 20.32 -4.74
N SER A 274 -19.84 20.19 -5.70
CA SER A 274 -20.19 18.91 -6.33
C SER A 274 -19.24 18.51 -7.46
N GLU A 275 -18.13 19.23 -7.62
CA GLU A 275 -17.11 18.95 -8.63
C GLU A 275 -16.28 17.73 -8.23
N VAL A 276 -16.29 16.73 -9.11
CA VAL A 276 -15.40 15.58 -9.04
C VAL A 276 -14.11 15.97 -9.74
N SER A 277 -13.01 16.04 -9.00
CA SER A 277 -11.69 16.20 -9.61
C SER A 277 -11.35 14.95 -10.42
N THR A 278 -10.63 15.11 -11.53
CA THR A 278 -9.98 14.02 -12.29
C THR A 278 -8.48 13.95 -12.02
N GLU A 279 -7.94 14.88 -11.21
CA GLU A 279 -6.50 15.01 -10.97
C GLU A 279 -5.90 13.76 -10.29
N TRP A 280 -4.71 13.36 -10.73
CA TRP A 280 -3.96 12.26 -10.13
C TRP A 280 -3.10 12.80 -8.99
N LEU A 281 -3.21 12.19 -7.81
CA LEU A 281 -2.47 12.54 -6.61
C LEU A 281 -1.48 11.43 -6.27
N LEU A 282 -0.19 11.74 -6.31
CA LEU A 282 0.91 10.81 -6.08
C LEU A 282 1.61 11.11 -4.74
N PRO A 283 1.30 10.36 -3.66
CA PRO A 283 1.98 10.49 -2.38
C PRO A 283 3.35 9.78 -2.39
N MET A 284 4.40 10.55 -2.13
CA MET A 284 5.82 10.17 -2.22
C MET A 284 6.56 10.41 -0.90
N TYR A 285 7.78 9.88 -0.82
CA TYR A 285 8.75 10.27 0.20
C TYR A 285 10.14 10.40 -0.41
N TYR A 286 10.97 11.25 0.19
CA TYR A 286 12.34 11.49 -0.26
C TYR A 286 13.36 10.86 0.68
N THR A 287 14.55 10.64 0.14
CA THR A 287 15.69 10.04 0.84
C THR A 287 16.98 10.80 0.53
N PRO A 288 17.15 12.04 1.02
CA PRO A 288 18.32 12.86 0.70
C PRO A 288 19.64 12.18 1.05
N THR A 289 20.67 12.38 0.22
CA THR A 289 22.00 11.74 0.38
C THR A 289 22.66 12.06 1.72
N SER A 290 22.36 13.22 2.32
CA SER A 290 22.89 13.68 3.61
C SER A 290 21.80 13.69 4.70
N GLY A 291 22.20 13.68 5.98
CA GLY A 291 21.29 13.77 7.14
C GLY A 291 20.60 12.46 7.56
N GLY A 292 20.73 11.38 6.80
CA GLY A 292 20.24 10.04 7.16
C GLY A 292 18.73 10.02 7.45
N LEU A 293 18.25 9.14 8.35
CA LEU A 293 16.81 8.96 8.60
C LEU A 293 16.06 10.24 9.03
N ALA A 294 16.77 11.28 9.48
CA ALA A 294 16.20 12.58 9.83
C ALA A 294 15.93 13.47 8.61
N SER A 295 16.68 13.35 7.50
CA SER A 295 16.46 14.17 6.30
C SER A 295 15.31 13.68 5.42
N HIS A 296 14.76 12.49 5.70
CA HIS A 296 13.59 11.96 5.00
C HIS A 296 12.35 12.81 5.28
N TYR A 297 11.55 13.05 4.24
CA TYR A 297 10.29 13.79 4.29
C TYR A 297 9.30 13.22 3.28
N CYS A 298 8.03 13.61 3.39
CA CYS A 298 6.94 13.16 2.53
C CYS A 298 6.35 14.34 1.77
N ALA A 299 5.93 14.11 0.53
CA ALA A 299 5.28 15.13 -0.30
C ALA A 299 4.25 14.48 -1.23
N MET A 300 3.32 15.28 -1.75
CA MET A 300 2.35 14.86 -2.75
C MET A 300 2.55 15.65 -4.04
N TRP A 301 2.62 14.93 -5.16
CA TRP A 301 2.65 15.49 -6.50
C TRP A 301 1.28 15.36 -7.16
N ARG A 302 0.95 16.30 -8.06
CA ARG A 302 -0.39 16.37 -8.68
C ARG A 302 -0.26 16.47 -10.20
N SER A 303 -1.17 15.83 -10.93
CA SER A 303 -1.21 15.84 -12.40
C SER A 303 -2.65 15.94 -12.91
N ASP A 304 -2.86 16.74 -13.95
CA ASP A 304 -4.14 17.04 -14.61
C ASP A 304 -4.12 16.68 -16.12
N ASP A 305 -3.04 16.07 -16.61
CA ASP A 305 -2.83 15.68 -18.02
C ASP A 305 -2.67 14.15 -18.21
N HIS A 306 -3.09 13.39 -17.18
CA HIS A 306 -2.92 11.95 -17.01
C HIS A 306 -1.43 11.55 -16.95
N GLY A 307 -0.68 12.24 -16.08
CA GLY A 307 0.69 11.91 -15.73
C GLY A 307 1.73 12.16 -16.82
N ALA A 308 1.45 13.01 -17.80
CA ALA A 308 2.45 13.49 -18.76
C ALA A 308 3.34 14.59 -18.14
N THR A 309 2.76 15.42 -17.27
CA THR A 309 3.47 16.29 -16.34
C THR A 309 2.97 16.07 -14.91
N TRP A 310 3.86 16.31 -13.95
CA TRP A 310 3.54 16.36 -12.52
C TRP A 310 4.04 17.68 -11.96
N LYS A 311 3.24 18.32 -11.10
CA LYS A 311 3.46 19.68 -10.62
C LYS A 311 2.89 19.89 -9.22
N ASN A 312 3.05 21.11 -8.70
CA ASN A 312 2.47 21.59 -7.46
C ASN A 312 2.75 20.68 -6.26
N GLU A 313 4.04 20.43 -6.00
CA GLU A 313 4.48 19.64 -4.85
C GLU A 313 4.07 20.28 -3.53
N SER A 314 3.32 19.53 -2.71
CA SER A 314 2.92 19.92 -1.36
C SER A 314 3.61 19.03 -0.33
N LEU A 315 4.33 19.62 0.64
CA LEU A 315 4.94 18.88 1.74
C LEU A 315 3.86 18.27 2.65
N MET A 316 3.95 16.96 2.87
CA MET A 316 3.10 16.18 3.78
C MET A 316 3.78 15.92 5.13
N SER A 317 5.12 15.94 5.17
CA SER A 317 5.94 15.89 6.38
C SER A 317 7.24 16.65 6.16
N TRP A 318 7.98 16.95 7.23
CA TRP A 318 9.18 17.78 7.21
C TRP A 318 10.43 17.04 7.70
N LYS A 319 11.61 17.53 7.31
CA LYS A 319 12.91 17.02 7.77
C LYS A 319 12.98 17.16 9.32
N GLY A 320 13.51 16.15 10.00
CA GLY A 320 13.52 16.03 11.47
C GLY A 320 12.33 15.27 12.07
N GLN A 321 11.27 15.00 11.31
CA GLN A 321 10.08 14.29 11.81
C GLN A 321 10.19 12.75 11.72
N PHE A 322 11.10 12.22 10.89
CA PHE A 322 11.32 10.78 10.67
C PHE A 322 10.10 10.04 10.07
N LEU A 323 9.24 10.74 9.33
CA LEU A 323 8.11 10.13 8.61
C LEU A 323 8.50 9.78 7.18
N ALA A 324 7.97 8.67 6.67
CA ALA A 324 8.21 8.18 5.31
C ALA A 324 7.02 7.34 4.82
N GLN A 325 7.04 6.96 3.52
CA GLN A 325 6.09 6.02 2.91
C GLN A 325 4.63 6.30 3.28
N PRO A 326 4.09 7.49 2.92
CA PRO A 326 2.70 7.82 3.15
C PRO A 326 1.76 6.85 2.41
N THR A 327 0.64 6.55 3.05
CA THR A 327 -0.55 5.98 2.42
C THR A 327 -1.70 6.95 2.64
N VAL A 328 -2.39 7.32 1.57
CA VAL A 328 -3.46 8.33 1.59
C VAL A 328 -4.77 7.67 1.21
N VAL A 329 -5.85 8.10 1.86
CA VAL A 329 -7.23 7.75 1.53
C VAL A 329 -8.05 9.03 1.43
N ARG A 330 -9.09 9.04 0.57
CA ARG A 330 -10.14 10.05 0.60
C ARG A 330 -11.22 9.59 1.58
N LEU A 331 -11.69 10.50 2.43
CA LEU A 331 -12.72 10.29 3.45
C LEU A 331 -14.12 10.61 2.92
N HIS A 332 -15.15 10.34 3.73
CA HIS A 332 -16.54 10.56 3.33
C HIS A 332 -16.92 12.04 3.14
N ASP A 333 -16.22 12.96 3.80
CA ASP A 333 -16.33 14.41 3.59
C ASP A 333 -15.51 14.92 2.39
N GLY A 334 -14.87 14.02 1.63
CA GLY A 334 -13.99 14.35 0.51
C GLY A 334 -12.56 14.74 0.91
N SER A 335 -12.26 14.94 2.20
CA SER A 335 -10.92 15.27 2.69
C SER A 335 -9.94 14.11 2.51
N LEU A 336 -8.64 14.39 2.57
CA LEU A 336 -7.59 13.38 2.45
C LEU A 336 -6.96 13.09 3.80
N ARG A 337 -7.00 11.83 4.25
CA ARG A 337 -6.27 11.36 5.44
C ARG A 337 -5.03 10.59 5.05
N ALA A 338 -3.87 11.04 5.51
CA ALA A 338 -2.58 10.41 5.28
C ALA A 338 -2.11 9.69 6.55
N PHE A 339 -1.65 8.45 6.41
CA PHE A 339 -0.95 7.69 7.44
C PHE A 339 0.51 7.45 7.04
N PHE A 340 1.42 7.53 8.00
CA PHE A 340 2.87 7.54 7.77
C PHE A 340 3.59 6.41 8.50
N ARG A 341 4.57 5.80 7.84
CA ARG A 341 5.57 4.93 8.48
C ARG A 341 6.53 5.80 9.30
N ASP A 342 6.66 5.46 10.57
CA ASP A 342 7.64 6.05 11.48
C ASP A 342 9.01 5.38 11.35
N ARG A 343 10.04 6.16 11.02
CA ARG A 343 11.44 5.72 10.91
C ARG A 343 12.18 5.67 12.25
N LYS A 344 11.57 6.09 13.36
CA LYS A 344 12.01 5.77 14.73
C LYS A 344 11.51 4.37 15.13
N GLY A 345 10.28 4.02 14.77
CA GLY A 345 9.72 2.67 14.95
C GLY A 345 8.97 2.50 16.27
N ALA A 346 8.13 3.47 16.60
CA ALA A 346 7.25 3.47 17.76
C ALA A 346 5.75 3.44 17.38
N TRP A 347 5.28 4.25 16.43
CA TRP A 347 3.83 4.41 16.18
C TRP A 347 3.51 4.79 14.72
N ILE A 348 2.32 4.45 14.23
CA ILE A 348 1.79 5.06 12.99
C ILE A 348 1.32 6.49 13.31
N TYR A 349 1.78 7.46 12.53
CA TYR A 349 1.34 8.85 12.59
C TYR A 349 0.34 9.14 11.46
N TRP A 350 -0.46 10.19 11.62
CA TRP A 350 -1.44 10.62 10.63
C TRP A 350 -1.69 12.13 10.63
N SER A 351 -2.16 12.65 9.51
CA SER A 351 -2.64 14.03 9.35
C SER A 351 -3.72 14.06 8.26
N ASP A 352 -4.48 15.16 8.22
CA ASP A 352 -5.55 15.36 7.24
C ASP A 352 -5.25 16.62 6.40
N SER A 353 -5.78 16.64 5.17
CA SER A 353 -5.84 17.79 4.27
C SER A 353 -7.28 17.99 3.82
N THR A 354 -7.80 19.21 4.00
CA THR A 354 -9.16 19.60 3.62
C THR A 354 -9.21 20.38 2.30
N ASP A 355 -8.11 20.40 1.53
CA ASP A 355 -7.94 21.15 0.28
C ASP A 355 -7.43 20.29 -0.87
N ASP A 356 -7.81 19.00 -0.82
CA ASP A 356 -7.43 17.97 -1.78
C ASP A 356 -5.89 17.86 -1.98
N GLY A 357 -5.21 17.80 -0.84
CA GLY A 357 -3.79 17.52 -0.72
C GLY A 357 -2.88 18.75 -0.80
N ARG A 358 -3.40 19.95 -1.05
CA ARG A 358 -2.60 21.17 -1.31
C ARG A 358 -1.87 21.68 -0.07
N THR A 359 -2.44 21.54 1.12
CA THR A 359 -1.76 21.84 2.40
C THR A 359 -1.93 20.72 3.42
N TRP A 360 -0.94 20.60 4.30
CA TRP A 360 -0.90 19.61 5.39
C TRP A 360 -0.43 20.29 6.67
N PRO A 361 -0.95 19.90 7.85
CA PRO A 361 -0.52 20.48 9.11
C PRO A 361 0.87 19.96 9.50
N GLU A 362 1.74 20.86 9.98
CA GLU A 362 3.11 20.52 10.42
C GLU A 362 3.11 19.46 11.55
N LYS A 363 2.08 19.49 12.41
CA LYS A 363 1.96 18.64 13.60
C LYS A 363 1.07 17.42 13.36
N HIS A 364 1.68 16.30 12.95
CA HIS A 364 1.01 15.01 12.82
C HIS A 364 0.46 14.50 14.16
N ARG A 365 -0.69 13.83 14.09
CA ARG A 365 -1.31 13.11 15.21
C ARG A 365 -0.75 11.70 15.31
N ARG A 366 -0.60 11.18 16.53
CA ARG A 366 -0.14 9.82 16.80
C ARG A 366 -1.36 8.90 16.94
N SER A 367 -1.43 7.82 16.15
CA SER A 367 -2.51 6.82 16.29
C SER A 367 -2.32 5.93 17.53
N LYS A 368 -3.28 5.02 17.78
CA LYS A 368 -3.12 3.90 18.72
C LYS A 368 -2.29 2.74 18.12
N LEU A 369 -2.04 2.72 16.81
CA LEU A 369 -1.37 1.62 16.11
C LEU A 369 0.17 1.73 16.20
N PRO A 370 0.88 0.66 16.57
CA PRO A 370 2.35 0.63 16.58
C PRO A 370 2.95 0.57 15.16
N ASN A 371 4.21 0.96 15.02
CA ASN A 371 4.99 0.70 13.80
C ASN A 371 6.42 0.28 14.17
N ASN A 372 7.03 -0.58 13.36
CA ASN A 372 8.38 -1.17 13.55
C ASN A 372 9.36 -0.75 12.41
N GLN A 373 9.21 0.47 11.90
CA GLN A 373 9.85 0.96 10.67
C GLN A 373 9.52 0.10 9.42
N SER A 374 8.35 -0.53 9.35
CA SER A 374 7.86 -1.19 8.13
C SER A 374 6.87 -0.30 7.39
N GLY A 375 6.85 -0.42 6.06
CA GLY A 375 5.79 0.19 5.25
C GLY A 375 4.42 -0.34 5.66
N ILE A 376 3.42 0.51 5.48
CA ILE A 376 2.00 0.27 5.79
C ILE A 376 1.17 0.55 4.53
N GLN A 377 -0.08 0.13 4.51
CA GLN A 377 -1.07 0.62 3.54
C GLN A 377 -2.45 0.66 4.18
N ALA A 378 -3.22 1.69 3.85
CA ALA A 378 -4.62 1.81 4.22
C ALA A 378 -5.49 1.96 2.96
N ILE A 379 -6.73 1.46 3.02
CA ILE A 379 -7.79 1.70 2.04
C ILE A 379 -9.11 1.94 2.76
N LEU A 380 -9.97 2.76 2.16
CA LEU A 380 -11.40 2.81 2.51
C LEU A 380 -12.08 1.60 1.84
N LEU A 381 -12.91 0.87 2.58
CA LEU A 381 -13.73 -0.23 2.07
C LEU A 381 -15.09 0.30 1.57
N ALA A 382 -15.78 -0.47 0.74
CA ALA A 382 -17.12 -0.13 0.25
C ALA A 382 -18.20 -0.08 1.35
N SER A 383 -17.90 -0.62 2.54
CA SER A 383 -18.69 -0.49 3.77
C SER A 383 -18.55 0.88 4.45
N GLY A 384 -17.62 1.73 3.99
CA GLY A 384 -17.19 2.95 4.66
C GLY A 384 -16.10 2.74 5.73
N ASN A 385 -15.82 1.49 6.10
CA ASN A 385 -14.82 1.19 7.12
C ASN A 385 -13.40 1.37 6.58
N LEU A 386 -12.51 1.93 7.40
CA LEU A 386 -11.10 2.10 7.05
C LEU A 386 -10.30 0.87 7.46
N LEU A 387 -9.61 0.26 6.50
CA LEU A 387 -8.73 -0.90 6.70
C LEU A 387 -7.27 -0.48 6.68
N MET A 388 -6.49 -0.92 7.67
CA MET A 388 -5.02 -0.75 7.75
C MET A 388 -4.31 -2.10 7.75
N ALA A 389 -3.35 -2.28 6.84
CA ALA A 389 -2.38 -3.37 6.86
C ALA A 389 -1.02 -2.87 7.38
N PHE A 390 -0.53 -3.49 8.46
CA PHE A 390 0.66 -3.05 9.19
C PHE A 390 1.36 -4.22 9.90
N ASN A 391 2.54 -3.97 10.46
CA ASN A 391 3.16 -4.91 11.42
C ASN A 391 2.81 -4.48 12.84
N ASN A 392 2.10 -5.33 13.59
CA ASN A 392 1.53 -4.98 14.90
C ASN A 392 2.55 -5.10 16.05
N MET A 393 3.62 -4.32 15.97
CA MET A 393 4.72 -4.31 16.92
C MET A 393 5.59 -3.05 16.75
N LYS A 394 6.53 -2.83 17.68
CA LYS A 394 7.50 -1.71 17.67
C LYS A 394 8.94 -2.22 17.57
N CYS A 395 9.87 -1.36 17.21
CA CYS A 395 11.29 -1.69 17.42
C CYS A 395 11.60 -1.77 18.92
N GLY A 396 12.29 -2.83 19.34
CA GLY A 396 13.03 -2.83 20.60
C GLY A 396 14.42 -2.19 20.41
N HIS A 397 15.15 -1.97 21.51
CA HIS A 397 16.47 -1.31 21.50
C HIS A 397 17.41 -1.83 20.40
N ASP A 398 17.55 -3.16 20.27
CA ASP A 398 18.51 -3.75 19.32
C ASP A 398 17.88 -4.16 17.98
N ARG A 399 16.54 -4.30 17.90
CA ARG A 399 15.87 -5.02 16.79
C ARG A 399 14.46 -4.53 16.49
N CYS A 400 14.24 -4.22 15.21
CA CYS A 400 12.92 -4.20 14.59
C CYS A 400 12.61 -5.58 13.98
N HIS A 401 11.93 -6.45 14.75
CA HIS A 401 11.29 -7.65 14.19
C HIS A 401 10.21 -7.25 13.16
N ARG A 402 9.74 -8.17 12.33
CA ARG A 402 8.72 -7.91 11.29
C ARG A 402 7.67 -9.02 11.22
N HIS A 403 7.02 -9.23 12.36
CA HIS A 403 5.89 -10.14 12.55
C HIS A 403 5.13 -9.76 13.85
N PRO A 404 3.81 -9.95 13.94
CA PRO A 404 2.93 -10.39 12.87
C PRO A 404 2.76 -9.32 11.77
N VAL A 405 2.15 -9.70 10.65
CA VAL A 405 1.41 -8.77 9.77
C VAL A 405 -0.06 -8.87 10.13
N SER A 406 -0.68 -7.73 10.39
CA SER A 406 -2.04 -7.64 10.90
C SER A 406 -2.87 -6.69 10.04
N LEU A 407 -4.16 -7.00 9.96
CA LEU A 407 -5.21 -6.12 9.49
C LEU A 407 -5.89 -5.50 10.71
N ALA A 408 -6.16 -4.20 10.69
CA ALA A 408 -7.03 -3.53 11.65
C ALA A 408 -8.13 -2.77 10.92
N LEU A 409 -9.35 -2.83 11.47
CA LEU A 409 -10.50 -2.06 10.99
C LEU A 409 -10.83 -0.92 11.94
N SER A 410 -11.20 0.20 11.34
CA SER A 410 -11.78 1.37 11.99
C SER A 410 -13.14 1.66 11.36
N GLU A 411 -14.11 1.98 12.22
CA GLU A 411 -15.49 2.33 11.86
C GLU A 411 -15.74 3.83 12.11
N ASP A 412 -14.65 4.59 12.31
CA ASP A 412 -14.58 6.03 12.61
C ASP A 412 -13.42 6.72 11.85
N GLU A 413 -13.21 6.29 10.60
CA GLU A 413 -12.21 6.82 9.64
C GLU A 413 -10.74 6.84 10.13
N GLY A 414 -10.42 6.08 11.18
CA GLY A 414 -9.08 5.86 11.71
C GLY A 414 -8.79 6.47 13.09
N LEU A 415 -9.80 7.07 13.75
CA LEU A 415 -9.65 7.66 15.09
C LEU A 415 -9.46 6.57 16.16
N THR A 416 -10.28 5.52 16.11
CA THR A 416 -10.12 4.28 16.85
C THR A 416 -10.03 3.10 15.90
N TRP A 417 -9.68 1.93 16.44
CA TRP A 417 -9.46 0.72 15.67
C TRP A 417 -9.97 -0.44 16.51
N SER A 418 -11.16 -0.96 16.20
CA SER A 418 -11.91 -1.88 17.06
C SER A 418 -11.47 -3.33 16.85
N HIS A 419 -11.41 -3.78 15.59
CA HIS A 419 -11.08 -5.16 15.23
C HIS A 419 -9.63 -5.26 14.72
N VAL A 420 -8.92 -6.33 15.10
CA VAL A 420 -7.54 -6.59 14.66
C VAL A 420 -7.33 -8.09 14.47
N ARG A 421 -6.90 -8.50 13.26
CA ARG A 421 -6.64 -9.91 12.92
C ARG A 421 -5.28 -10.09 12.25
N ASP A 422 -4.53 -11.10 12.66
CA ASP A 422 -3.26 -11.47 12.02
C ASP A 422 -3.47 -12.30 10.74
N ILE A 423 -2.68 -12.00 9.71
CA ILE A 423 -2.60 -12.74 8.42
C ILE A 423 -1.24 -13.43 8.20
N GLU A 424 -0.27 -13.12 9.07
CA GLU A 424 1.04 -13.75 9.14
C GLU A 424 1.61 -13.60 10.54
N PHE A 425 1.69 -14.68 11.31
CA PHE A 425 2.12 -14.63 12.72
C PHE A 425 3.65 -14.57 12.87
N GLY A 426 4.37 -15.25 11.97
CA GLY A 426 5.74 -15.69 12.20
C GLY A 426 5.87 -16.76 13.30
N GLY A 427 7.02 -17.44 13.33
CA GLY A 427 7.22 -18.62 14.18
C GLY A 427 6.51 -19.88 13.67
N SER A 428 6.77 -21.01 14.33
CA SER A 428 6.42 -22.36 13.86
C SER A 428 4.93 -22.71 13.88
N HIS A 429 4.07 -21.86 14.43
CA HIS A 429 2.69 -22.22 14.76
C HIS A 429 1.82 -22.44 13.51
N ASP A 430 2.20 -21.84 12.38
CA ASP A 430 1.31 -21.69 11.22
C ASP A 430 2.11 -21.56 9.89
N ASP A 431 3.43 -21.79 9.94
CA ASP A 431 4.38 -21.53 8.87
C ASP A 431 4.57 -22.76 7.96
N VAL A 432 4.01 -22.71 6.74
CA VAL A 432 4.05 -23.81 5.75
C VAL A 432 5.48 -24.19 5.32
N MET A 433 6.46 -23.32 5.58
CA MET A 433 7.89 -23.56 5.36
C MET A 433 8.59 -23.92 6.68
N PRO A 434 9.10 -25.17 6.85
CA PRO A 434 9.63 -25.65 8.11
C PRO A 434 10.78 -24.78 8.65
N LEU A 435 10.86 -24.63 9.98
CA LEU A 435 11.80 -23.73 10.65
C LEU A 435 13.27 -24.22 10.63
N ARG A 436 13.89 -24.21 9.44
CA ARG A 436 15.35 -24.11 9.27
C ARG A 436 15.84 -22.66 9.18
N THR A 437 14.93 -21.68 9.18
CA THR A 437 15.24 -20.25 9.00
C THR A 437 15.29 -19.55 10.38
N PRO A 438 16.46 -19.06 10.84
CA PRO A 438 16.58 -18.37 12.13
C PRO A 438 15.67 -17.13 12.22
N PRO A 439 15.10 -16.80 13.41
CA PRO A 439 14.11 -15.72 13.55
C PRO A 439 14.53 -14.36 12.97
N ARG A 440 15.83 -14.03 12.93
CA ARG A 440 16.36 -12.81 12.32
C ARG A 440 16.07 -12.64 10.81
N TYR A 441 15.62 -13.70 10.12
CA TYR A 441 15.20 -13.70 8.72
C TYR A 441 13.68 -13.93 8.53
N GLN A 442 12.90 -14.12 9.61
CA GLN A 442 11.44 -14.15 9.55
C GLN A 442 10.92 -12.71 9.42
N ARG A 443 10.92 -12.21 8.17
CA ARG A 443 10.65 -10.81 7.83
C ARG A 443 9.45 -10.70 6.90
N TYR A 444 8.30 -10.30 7.44
CA TYR A 444 7.04 -10.12 6.72
C TYR A 444 6.67 -8.64 6.76
N SER A 445 6.70 -7.94 5.62
CA SER A 445 6.46 -6.48 5.61
C SER A 445 6.17 -5.93 4.22
N TYR A 446 5.91 -4.61 4.14
CA TYR A 446 5.51 -3.89 2.94
C TYR A 446 4.24 -4.50 2.33
N PRO A 447 3.09 -4.42 3.05
CA PRO A 447 1.81 -4.81 2.51
C PRO A 447 1.35 -3.86 1.40
N THR A 448 0.44 -4.37 0.58
CA THR A 448 -0.47 -3.63 -0.28
C THR A 448 -1.86 -4.24 -0.15
N LEU A 449 -2.89 -3.41 -0.32
CA LEU A 449 -4.30 -3.76 -0.18
C LEU A 449 -5.04 -3.34 -1.45
N ILE A 450 -6.03 -4.13 -1.84
CA ILE A 450 -7.22 -3.66 -2.57
C ILE A 450 -8.46 -4.32 -1.96
N GLN A 451 -9.62 -3.70 -2.16
CA GLN A 451 -10.89 -4.42 -2.18
C GLN A 451 -11.31 -4.57 -3.64
N THR A 452 -11.79 -5.74 -4.03
CA THR A 452 -12.28 -6.06 -5.38
C THR A 452 -13.79 -5.84 -5.48
N ARG A 453 -14.33 -5.77 -6.71
CA ARG A 453 -15.76 -5.54 -6.98
C ARG A 453 -16.72 -6.57 -6.36
N ASP A 454 -16.22 -7.78 -6.09
CA ASP A 454 -16.91 -8.87 -5.38
C ASP A 454 -16.86 -8.74 -3.83
N GLN A 455 -16.40 -7.59 -3.32
CA GLN A 455 -16.20 -7.24 -1.91
C GLN A 455 -15.04 -7.97 -1.20
N LEU A 456 -14.29 -8.84 -1.88
CA LEU A 456 -13.14 -9.50 -1.27
C LEU A 456 -11.97 -8.52 -1.06
N ILE A 457 -11.21 -8.75 0.01
CA ILE A 457 -10.06 -7.94 0.42
C ILE A 457 -8.79 -8.72 0.08
N HIS A 458 -8.02 -8.21 -0.88
CA HIS A 458 -6.79 -8.84 -1.35
C HIS A 458 -5.58 -8.13 -0.75
N VAL A 459 -4.80 -8.87 0.04
CA VAL A 459 -3.58 -8.41 0.69
C VAL A 459 -2.37 -9.07 0.06
N ALA A 460 -1.35 -8.32 -0.34
CA ALA A 460 -0.08 -8.89 -0.78
C ALA A 460 1.09 -8.28 0.00
N PHE A 461 2.03 -9.10 0.47
CA PHE A 461 3.18 -8.64 1.25
C PHE A 461 4.43 -9.50 1.03
N SER A 462 5.57 -8.94 1.39
CA SER A 462 6.87 -9.58 1.14
C SER A 462 7.12 -10.70 2.16
N TYR A 463 7.14 -11.95 1.72
CA TYR A 463 7.30 -13.13 2.57
C TYR A 463 8.78 -13.52 2.68
N ARG A 464 9.40 -13.24 3.83
CA ARG A 464 10.82 -13.53 4.16
C ARG A 464 11.84 -12.93 3.17
N LYS A 465 11.45 -11.94 2.35
CA LYS A 465 12.12 -11.50 1.11
C LYS A 465 12.42 -12.61 0.08
N LYS A 466 11.73 -13.76 0.16
CA LYS A 466 11.88 -14.90 -0.76
C LYS A 466 10.75 -15.02 -1.79
N ALA A 467 9.56 -14.51 -1.48
CA ALA A 467 8.38 -14.52 -2.34
C ALA A 467 7.48 -13.32 -1.99
N ILE A 468 6.45 -13.06 -2.79
CA ILE A 468 5.28 -12.30 -2.32
C ILE A 468 4.23 -13.33 -1.88
N LYS A 469 3.71 -13.19 -0.65
CA LYS A 469 2.53 -13.93 -0.20
C LYS A 469 1.30 -13.05 -0.48
N HIS A 470 0.37 -13.60 -1.24
CA HIS A 470 -0.97 -13.07 -1.46
C HIS A 470 -1.93 -13.78 -0.52
N VAL A 471 -2.87 -13.03 0.06
CA VAL A 471 -3.94 -13.51 0.94
C VAL A 471 -5.25 -12.85 0.51
N VAL A 472 -6.34 -13.61 0.48
CA VAL A 472 -7.71 -13.13 0.23
C VAL A 472 -8.55 -13.37 1.48
N VAL A 473 -9.27 -12.35 1.92
CA VAL A 473 -10.18 -12.38 3.08
C VAL A 473 -11.45 -11.57 2.77
N ASP A 474 -12.45 -11.61 3.64
CA ASP A 474 -13.56 -10.65 3.66
C ASP A 474 -13.52 -9.81 4.95
N GLU A 475 -14.38 -8.78 5.08
CA GLU A 475 -14.40 -7.90 6.25
C GLU A 475 -14.89 -8.64 7.51
N GLU A 476 -15.87 -9.55 7.35
CA GLU A 476 -16.46 -10.39 8.41
C GLU A 476 -15.38 -11.24 9.10
N TRP A 477 -14.50 -11.86 8.31
CA TRP A 477 -13.34 -12.62 8.77
C TRP A 477 -12.40 -11.76 9.62
N ILE A 478 -12.20 -10.48 9.30
CA ILE A 478 -11.36 -9.59 10.11
C ILE A 478 -12.04 -9.26 11.46
N LYS A 479 -13.36 -9.05 11.47
CA LYS A 479 -14.10 -8.67 12.70
C LYS A 479 -14.10 -9.76 13.76
N TYR A 480 -14.24 -11.03 13.38
CA TYR A 480 -14.15 -12.20 14.28
C TYR A 480 -12.71 -12.71 14.47
N GLY A 481 -11.76 -11.77 14.56
CA GLY A 481 -10.33 -12.01 14.57
C GLY A 481 -9.65 -11.96 15.93
N GLY A 482 -8.37 -12.35 15.92
CA GLY A 482 -7.45 -12.19 17.03
C GLY A 482 -6.03 -11.90 16.53
N THR A 483 -5.18 -11.40 17.43
CA THR A 483 -3.81 -10.96 17.13
C THR A 483 -2.85 -11.33 18.25
N ILE A 484 -1.66 -11.84 17.91
CA ILE A 484 -0.54 -12.00 18.86
C ILE A 484 0.22 -10.68 19.04
N GLY A 485 0.13 -9.76 18.08
CA GLY A 485 0.74 -8.42 18.09
C GLY A 485 0.29 -7.53 19.26
N ILE A 486 1.02 -6.44 19.50
CA ILE A 486 0.92 -5.72 20.79
C ILE A 486 -0.34 -4.85 20.94
N PHE A 487 -0.94 -4.40 19.83
CA PHE A 487 -2.23 -3.71 19.84
C PHE A 487 -3.36 -4.74 19.66
N LYS A 488 -4.34 -4.73 20.56
CA LYS A 488 -5.41 -5.74 20.67
C LYS A 488 -6.80 -5.22 20.24
N GLY A 489 -6.86 -4.08 19.57
CA GLY A 489 -8.09 -3.32 19.36
C GLY A 489 -8.33 -2.27 20.44
N SER A 490 -9.33 -1.43 20.21
CA SER A 490 -9.80 -0.39 21.13
C SER A 490 -10.86 -1.01 22.07
N LYS A 491 -10.74 -0.77 23.38
CA LYS A 491 -11.55 -1.49 24.39
C LYS A 491 -13.04 -1.11 24.39
N ASP A 492 -13.41 -0.10 23.62
CA ASP A 492 -14.70 0.58 23.66
C ASP A 492 -15.86 -0.26 23.05
N HIS A 493 -15.56 -1.47 22.57
CA HIS A 493 -16.52 -2.49 22.10
C HIS A 493 -16.36 -3.88 22.75
N ALA A 494 -15.60 -3.99 23.85
CA ALA A 494 -15.22 -5.27 24.46
C ALA A 494 -16.34 -6.06 25.20
N GLN A 495 -17.62 -5.77 24.97
CA GLN A 495 -18.75 -6.50 25.59
C GLN A 495 -19.34 -7.62 24.71
N ASN A 496 -19.22 -7.56 23.39
CA ASN A 496 -19.95 -8.48 22.49
C ASN A 496 -19.24 -9.82 22.18
N VAL A 497 -17.98 -10.01 22.58
CA VAL A 497 -17.19 -11.21 22.21
C VAL A 497 -17.49 -12.41 23.13
N HIS A 498 -17.82 -12.19 24.41
CA HIS A 498 -17.95 -13.29 25.39
C HIS A 498 -19.28 -14.06 25.35
N HIS A 499 -20.28 -13.64 24.57
CA HIS A 499 -21.60 -14.29 24.59
C HIS A 499 -21.75 -15.50 23.64
N HIS A 500 -20.86 -15.68 22.66
CA HIS A 500 -21.01 -16.73 21.64
C HIS A 500 -20.22 -18.04 21.90
N GLU A 501 -19.21 -18.04 22.77
CA GLU A 501 -18.50 -19.29 23.15
C GLU A 501 -19.34 -20.21 24.06
N LEU A 502 -20.48 -19.73 24.56
CA LEU A 502 -21.41 -20.49 25.42
C LEU A 502 -22.63 -21.05 24.66
N THR A 503 -22.96 -20.55 23.47
CA THR A 503 -24.16 -20.96 22.72
C THR A 503 -23.95 -22.16 21.79
N THR A 504 -22.70 -22.52 21.48
CA THR A 504 -22.34 -23.68 20.64
C THR A 504 -22.16 -25.00 21.41
N LYS A 505 -22.36 -25.01 22.74
CA LYS A 505 -22.17 -26.19 23.62
C LYS A 505 -23.45 -26.88 24.08
N HIS A 506 -24.61 -26.54 23.54
CA HIS A 506 -25.93 -27.08 23.96
C HIS A 506 -26.80 -27.60 22.79
N TYR A 507 -26.20 -27.90 21.64
CA TYR A 507 -26.89 -28.48 20.48
C TYR A 507 -26.20 -29.75 19.97
N ASP A 508 -25.86 -30.68 20.88
CA ASP A 508 -25.28 -31.97 20.51
C ASP A 508 -25.59 -33.10 21.50
N HIS A 509 -26.88 -33.39 21.73
CA HIS A 509 -27.36 -34.68 22.26
C HIS A 509 -28.81 -34.95 21.82
N HIS A 510 -29.15 -36.23 21.67
CA HIS A 510 -30.41 -36.78 21.16
C HIS A 510 -30.78 -36.40 19.72
N HIS A 511 -30.41 -37.27 18.77
CA HIS A 511 -31.40 -37.94 17.91
C HIS A 511 -30.95 -39.40 17.70
N HIS A 512 -31.88 -40.35 17.75
CA HIS A 512 -31.59 -41.78 17.59
C HIS A 512 -31.60 -42.20 16.12
N HIS A 513 -30.86 -43.26 15.79
CA HIS A 513 -30.96 -43.93 14.50
C HIS A 513 -32.28 -44.71 14.38
N GLU A 514 -33.00 -44.52 13.27
CA GLU A 514 -33.75 -45.59 12.58
C GLU A 514 -33.63 -45.41 11.05
N PRO A 515 -33.70 -46.49 10.25
CA PRO A 515 -33.40 -46.45 8.82
C PRO A 515 -34.61 -46.10 7.94
N PHE A 516 -34.39 -45.30 6.89
CA PHE A 516 -35.39 -45.04 5.85
C PHE A 516 -35.65 -46.28 4.99
N VAL A 517 -36.92 -46.69 4.88
CA VAL A 517 -37.40 -47.69 3.92
C VAL A 517 -38.27 -47.00 2.87
N ILE A 518 -37.84 -47.05 1.60
CA ILE A 518 -38.60 -46.52 0.48
C ILE A 518 -39.70 -47.52 0.09
N LYS A 519 -40.95 -47.04 -0.01
CA LYS A 519 -42.06 -47.77 -0.66
C LYS A 519 -42.78 -46.85 -1.64
N HIS A 520 -42.79 -47.25 -2.92
CA HIS A 520 -43.66 -46.64 -3.92
C HIS A 520 -45.12 -47.00 -3.67
N HIS A 521 -46.01 -46.04 -3.91
CA HIS A 521 -47.44 -46.29 -4.07
C HIS A 521 -48.01 -45.35 -5.15
N GLU A 522 -48.06 -45.87 -6.37
CA GLU A 522 -48.88 -45.29 -7.42
C GLU A 522 -50.33 -45.74 -7.24
N ARG A 523 -51.28 -44.83 -7.47
CA ARG A 523 -52.70 -45.16 -7.65
C ARG A 523 -53.29 -44.24 -8.73
N THR A 524 -53.47 -44.77 -9.93
CA THR A 524 -54.38 -44.20 -10.92
C THR A 524 -55.23 -45.30 -11.56
N HIS A 525 -56.54 -45.07 -11.56
CA HIS A 525 -57.63 -45.88 -12.13
C HIS A 525 -58.85 -44.95 -12.22
N PRO A 526 -59.88 -45.23 -13.03
CA PRO A 526 -60.01 -46.32 -14.02
C PRO A 526 -60.34 -45.82 -15.44
N THR A 527 -60.39 -46.71 -16.43
CA THR A 527 -61.53 -46.84 -17.37
C THR A 527 -61.43 -48.14 -18.17
N SER A 528 -62.61 -48.70 -18.49
CA SER A 528 -62.88 -49.87 -19.36
C SER A 528 -61.92 -51.07 -19.25
#